data_AF-A0A318D1S5-F1
#
_entry.id   AF-A0A318D1S5-F1
#
_cell.length_a   1.000
_cell.length_b   1.000
_cell.length_c   1.000
_cell.angle_alpha   90.00
_cell.angle_beta   90.00
_cell.angle_gamma   90.00
#
_symmetry.space_group_name_H-M   'P 1'
#
loop_
_entity.id
_entity.type
_entity.pdbx_description
1 polymer ?
#
loop_
_entity_poly.entity_id
_entity_poly.type
_entity_poly.pdbx_seq_one_letter_code
_entity_poly.pdbx_strand_id
1 'polypeptide(L)'
;MGRDIAEDMEKESPRILRRKVRELLGSGDLEQVLMEMRKIPPRKAINPLISVFYDSDTELRQKAINAFGQVVADMANEDMEAARVVMRRLMWTLNDESGGIGWGSP
;
A
#
# COMPACT_ATOMS: atom_id res chain seq x y z
N MET A 1 -11.14 -20.39 -3.17
CA MET A 1 -12.32 -19.50 -3.09
C MET A 1 -11.87 -18.26 -2.34
N GLY A 2 -11.27 -17.31 -3.06
CA GLY A 2 -10.72 -16.09 -2.47
C GLY A 2 -11.87 -15.20 -2.01
N ARG A 3 -11.83 -14.73 -0.76
CA ARG A 3 -12.82 -13.78 -0.24
C ARG A 3 -12.62 -12.46 -0.98
N ASP A 4 -13.66 -12.03 -1.68
CA ASP A 4 -13.67 -10.78 -2.45
C ASP A 4 -13.44 -9.60 -1.48
N ILE A 5 -12.45 -8.77 -1.78
CA ILE A 5 -12.07 -7.67 -0.88
C ILE A 5 -13.10 -6.53 -0.93
N ALA A 6 -13.96 -6.54 -1.95
CA ALA A 6 -14.96 -5.51 -2.21
C ALA A 6 -16.15 -5.49 -1.24
N GLU A 7 -16.54 -6.61 -0.62
CA GLU A 7 -17.88 -6.72 -0.02
C GLU A 7 -18.12 -5.85 1.24
N ASP A 8 -17.09 -5.34 1.94
CA ASP A 8 -17.27 -4.64 3.23
C ASP A 8 -16.41 -3.37 3.42
N MET A 9 -16.17 -2.61 2.36
CA MET A 9 -15.22 -1.48 2.39
C MET A 9 -15.68 -0.20 3.10
N GLU A 10 -16.99 -0.05 3.36
CA GLU A 10 -17.56 1.20 3.86
C GLU A 10 -17.53 1.32 5.40
N LYS A 11 -17.35 0.21 6.13
CA LYS A 11 -17.38 0.17 7.61
C LYS A 11 -16.20 -0.53 8.27
N GLU A 12 -15.24 -1.07 7.50
CA GLU A 12 -14.16 -1.86 8.08
C GLU A 12 -13.08 -1.02 8.77
N SER A 13 -12.68 -1.47 9.96
CA SER A 13 -11.58 -0.89 10.73
C SER A 13 -10.27 -0.90 9.91
N PRO A 14 -9.44 0.16 9.98
CA PRO A 14 -8.13 0.20 9.31
C PRO A 14 -7.25 -1.03 9.59
N ARG A 15 -7.40 -1.63 10.77
CA ARG A 15 -6.67 -2.83 11.18
C ARG A 15 -7.10 -4.07 10.40
N ILE A 16 -8.39 -4.19 10.07
CA ILE A 16 -8.94 -5.28 9.27
C ILE A 16 -8.46 -5.16 7.83
N LEU A 17 -8.51 -3.95 7.26
CA LEU A 17 -8.04 -3.68 5.90
C LEU A 17 -6.56 -4.02 5.74
N ARG A 18 -5.70 -3.62 6.69
CA ARG A 18 -4.28 -4.00 6.70
C ARG A 18 -4.07 -5.51 6.68
N ARG A 19 -4.82 -6.24 7.51
CA ARG A 19 -4.75 -7.71 7.54
C ARG A 19 -5.18 -8.32 6.21
N LYS A 20 -6.28 -7.87 5.61
CA LYS A 20 -6.76 -8.38 4.31
C LYS A 20 -5.76 -8.14 3.19
N VAL A 21 -5.18 -6.94 3.11
CA VAL A 21 -4.14 -6.63 2.12
C VAL A 21 -2.92 -7.54 2.30
N ARG A 22 -2.47 -7.78 3.54
CA ARG A 22 -1.38 -8.73 3.81
C ARG A 22 -1.73 -10.16 3.40
N GLU A 23 -2.94 -10.64 3.72
CA GLU A 23 -3.42 -11.97 3.33
C GLU A 23 -3.51 -12.12 1.79
N LEU A 24 -3.99 -11.10 1.09
CA LEU A 24 -4.02 -11.07 -0.38
C LEU A 24 -2.61 -11.20 -0.96
N LEU A 25 -1.66 -10.38 -0.48
CA LEU A 25 -0.28 -10.38 -0.96
C LEU A 25 0.41 -11.74 -0.73
N GLY A 26 0.05 -12.46 0.34
CA GLY A 26 0.60 -13.77 0.67
C GLY A 26 -0.05 -14.96 -0.01
N SER A 27 -1.24 -14.79 -0.60
CA SER A 27 -2.00 -15.90 -1.20
C SER A 27 -2.19 -15.79 -2.71
N GLY A 28 -2.13 -14.58 -3.27
CA GLY A 28 -2.26 -14.34 -4.70
C GLY A 28 -0.92 -14.31 -5.45
N ASP A 29 -0.98 -14.64 -6.74
CA ASP A 29 0.00 -14.16 -7.70
C ASP A 29 -0.13 -12.64 -7.90
N LEU A 30 0.84 -12.02 -8.57
CA LEU A 30 0.85 -10.56 -8.72
C LEU A 30 -0.39 -10.06 -9.48
N GLU A 31 -0.87 -10.80 -10.48
CA GLU A 31 -2.01 -10.37 -11.30
C GLU A 31 -3.30 -10.36 -10.46
N GLN A 32 -3.52 -11.41 -9.67
CA GLN A 32 -4.65 -11.49 -8.75
C GLN A 32 -4.59 -10.38 -7.70
N VAL A 33 -3.40 -10.11 -7.14
CA VAL A 33 -3.21 -9.00 -6.20
C VAL A 33 -3.63 -7.69 -6.85
N LEU A 34 -3.15 -7.39 -8.07
CA LEU A 34 -3.45 -6.14 -8.75
C LEU A 34 -4.95 -6.00 -9.07
N MET A 35 -5.60 -7.07 -9.53
CA MET A 35 -7.05 -7.08 -9.78
C MET A 35 -7.85 -6.77 -8.52
N GLU A 36 -7.52 -7.39 -7.38
CA GLU A 36 -8.22 -7.15 -6.12
C GLU A 36 -7.91 -5.75 -5.54
N MET A 37 -6.67 -5.27 -5.68
CA MET A 37 -6.29 -3.93 -5.22
C MET A 37 -7.03 -2.82 -5.98
N ARG A 38 -7.37 -3.01 -7.25
CA ARG A 38 -8.19 -2.05 -8.03
C ARG A 38 -9.62 -1.90 -7.51
N LYS A 39 -10.14 -2.88 -6.76
CA LYS A 39 -11.46 -2.80 -6.12
C LYS A 39 -11.45 -1.89 -4.88
N ILE A 40 -10.27 -1.58 -4.35
CA ILE A 40 -10.08 -0.74 -3.17
C ILE A 40 -9.92 0.71 -3.61
N PRO A 41 -10.67 1.69 -3.05
CA PRO A 41 -10.44 3.09 -3.34
C PRO A 41 -8.97 3.45 -3.10
N PRO A 42 -8.26 4.05 -4.07
CA PRO A 42 -6.80 4.17 -4.01
C PRO A 42 -6.30 4.82 -2.72
N ARG A 43 -6.99 5.86 -2.23
CA ARG A 43 -6.67 6.54 -0.96
C ARG A 43 -6.69 5.62 0.26
N LYS A 44 -7.49 4.55 0.25
CA LYS A 44 -7.56 3.52 1.29
C LYS A 44 -6.51 2.42 1.10
N ALA A 45 -6.06 2.18 -0.14
CA ALA A 45 -5.06 1.16 -0.48
C ALA A 45 -3.63 1.54 -0.06
N ILE A 46 -3.29 2.83 -0.12
CA ILE A 46 -1.92 3.34 0.11
C ILE A 46 -1.35 2.93 1.48
N ASN A 47 -2.01 3.27 2.58
CA ASN A 47 -1.46 3.05 3.91
C ASN A 47 -1.28 1.56 4.28
N PRO A 48 -2.22 0.65 3.95
CA PRO A 48 -2.00 -0.79 4.07
C PRO A 48 -0.77 -1.28 3.32
N LEU A 49 -0.56 -0.85 2.07
CA LEU A 49 0.59 -1.27 1.27
C LEU A 49 1.91 -0.79 1.87
N ILE A 50 2.01 0.49 2.27
CA ILE A 50 3.21 1.04 2.91
C ILE A 50 3.55 0.26 4.19
N SER A 51 2.54 -0.17 4.96
CA SER A 51 2.81 -0.94 6.19
C SER A 51 3.48 -2.30 5.93
N VAL A 52 3.36 -2.86 4.71
CA VAL A 52 4.00 -4.12 4.30
C VAL A 52 5.42 -3.88 3.79
N PHE A 53 5.85 -2.64 3.53
CA PHE A 53 7.22 -2.36 3.10
C PHE A 53 8.27 -2.76 4.14
N TYR A 54 7.85 -2.86 5.41
CA TYR A 54 8.70 -3.24 6.54
C TYR A 54 8.49 -4.70 6.97
N ASP A 55 7.78 -5.51 6.19
CA ASP A 55 7.58 -6.92 6.49
C ASP A 55 8.91 -7.67 6.49
N SER A 56 9.08 -8.70 7.33
CA SER A 56 10.29 -9.54 7.30
C SER A 56 10.32 -10.42 6.04
N ASP A 57 9.17 -10.75 5.49
CA ASP A 57 9.04 -11.53 4.26
C ASP A 57 9.34 -10.68 3.02
N THR A 58 10.43 -11.04 2.32
CA THR A 58 10.89 -10.35 1.12
C THR A 58 9.92 -10.46 -0.05
N GLU A 59 9.21 -11.57 -0.19
CA GLU A 59 8.25 -11.76 -1.26
C GLU A 59 7.04 -10.85 -1.06
N LEU A 60 6.52 -10.78 0.17
CA LEU A 60 5.45 -9.86 0.54
C LEU A 60 5.84 -8.40 0.29
N ARG A 61 7.06 -8.00 0.67
CA ARG A 61 7.58 -6.65 0.40
C ARG A 61 7.56 -6.34 -1.10
N GLN A 62 8.10 -7.24 -1.93
CA GLN A 62 8.19 -7.02 -3.38
C GLN A 62 6.80 -6.89 -4.00
N LYS A 63 5.85 -7.76 -3.63
CA LYS A 63 4.46 -7.69 -4.11
C LYS A 63 3.79 -6.39 -3.67
N ALA A 64 4.00 -5.96 -2.43
CA ALA A 64 3.44 -4.71 -1.92
C ALA A 64 3.99 -3.49 -2.68
N ILE A 65 5.28 -3.45 -2.98
CA ILE A 65 5.93 -2.38 -3.75
C ILE A 65 5.35 -2.32 -5.18
N ASN A 66 5.23 -3.48 -5.84
CA ASN A 66 4.66 -3.56 -7.18
C ASN A 66 3.19 -3.10 -7.20
N ALA A 67 2.38 -3.57 -6.24
CA ALA A 67 0.99 -3.17 -6.12
C ALA A 67 0.83 -1.68 -5.80
N PHE A 68 1.70 -1.13 -4.94
CA PHE A 68 1.74 0.31 -4.66
C PHE A 68 2.04 1.12 -5.92
N GLY A 69 3.06 0.72 -6.68
CA GLY A 69 3.41 1.38 -7.94
C GLY A 69 2.24 1.44 -8.91
N GLN A 70 1.53 0.32 -9.08
CA GLN A 70 0.35 0.26 -9.95
C GLN A 70 -0.80 1.13 -9.44
N VAL A 71 -1.11 1.08 -8.14
CA VAL A 71 -2.19 1.91 -7.55
C VAL A 71 -1.88 3.40 -7.72
N VAL A 72 -0.63 3.83 -7.52
CA VAL A 72 -0.24 5.23 -7.70
C VAL A 72 -0.26 5.63 -9.19
N ALA A 73 0.11 4.74 -10.10
CA ALA A 73 0.00 4.98 -11.54
C ALA A 73 -1.47 5.13 -11.98
N ASP A 74 -2.36 4.25 -11.49
CA ASP A 74 -3.80 4.32 -11.74
C ASP A 74 -4.37 5.64 -11.17
N MET A 75 -3.96 6.04 -9.95
CA MET A 75 -4.30 7.35 -9.39
C MET A 75 -3.83 8.50 -10.27
N ALA A 76 -2.62 8.43 -10.84
CA ALA A 76 -2.07 9.51 -11.65
C ALA A 76 -2.83 9.71 -12.97
N ASN A 77 -3.41 8.64 -13.52
CA ASN A 77 -4.27 8.70 -14.71
C ASN A 77 -5.60 9.42 -14.43
N GLU A 78 -6.11 9.34 -13.20
CA GLU A 78 -7.36 9.99 -12.77
C GLU A 78 -7.13 11.40 -12.20
N ASP A 79 -6.15 11.54 -11.31
CA ASP A 79 -5.76 12.76 -10.61
C ASP A 79 -4.25 12.74 -10.29
N MET A 80 -3.49 13.39 -11.17
CA MET A 80 -2.04 13.54 -11.04
C MET A 80 -1.62 14.23 -9.73
N GLU A 81 -2.40 15.16 -9.21
CA GLU A 81 -2.03 15.87 -7.97
C GLU A 81 -2.24 14.97 -6.75
N ALA A 82 -3.30 14.16 -6.73
CA ALA A 82 -3.48 13.14 -5.71
C ALA A 82 -2.30 12.14 -5.68
N ALA A 83 -1.84 11.70 -6.84
CA ALA A 83 -0.66 10.82 -6.94
C ALA A 83 0.62 11.51 -6.43
N ARG A 84 0.86 12.78 -6.79
CA ARG A 84 2.00 13.56 -6.30
C ARG A 84 1.98 13.74 -4.79
N VAL A 85 0.81 13.95 -4.19
CA VAL A 85 0.66 14.03 -2.72
C VAL A 85 1.10 12.72 -2.07
N VAL A 86 0.72 11.56 -2.63
CA VAL A 86 1.15 10.26 -2.12
C VAL A 86 2.66 10.09 -2.23
N MET A 87 3.24 10.37 -3.41
CA MET A 87 4.69 10.25 -3.63
C MET A 87 5.49 11.20 -2.74
N ARG A 88 5.03 12.43 -2.53
CA ARG A 88 5.69 13.40 -1.63
C ARG A 88 5.70 12.91 -0.20
N ARG A 89 4.58 12.37 0.28
CA ARG A 89 4.50 11.77 1.62
C ARG A 89 5.44 10.57 1.76
N LEU A 90 5.49 9.70 0.75
CA LEU A 90 6.41 8.56 0.74
C LEU A 90 7.87 9.02 0.84
N MET A 91 8.27 10.01 0.04
CA MET A 91 9.63 10.56 0.08
C MET A 91 9.97 11.17 1.45
N TRP A 92 9.03 11.87 2.08
CA TRP A 92 9.22 12.39 3.44
C TRP A 92 9.35 11.28 4.48
N THR A 93 8.50 10.24 4.45
CA THR A 93 8.62 9.11 5.38
C THR A 93 9.93 8.34 5.22
N LEU A 94 10.41 8.18 3.98
CA LEU A 94 11.72 7.58 3.72
C LEU A 94 12.85 8.46 4.26
N ASN A 95 12.71 9.78 4.14
CA ASN A 95 13.69 10.72 4.66
C ASN A 95 13.71 10.75 6.19
N ASP A 96 12.56 10.75 6.86
CA ASP A 96 12.45 10.70 8.32
C ASP A 96 13.03 9.39 8.89
N GLU A 97 12.80 8.26 8.23
CA GLU A 97 13.42 6.98 8.61
C GLU A 97 14.93 6.95 8.33
N SER A 98 15.39 7.62 7.28
CA SER A 98 16.83 7.77 7.00
C SER A 98 17.53 8.74 7.95
N GLY A 99 16.81 9.74 8.48
CA GLY A 99 17.31 10.74 9.43
C GLY A 99 17.48 10.22 10.87
N GLY A 100 16.96 9.02 11.17
CA GLY A 100 17.18 8.33 12.45
C GLY A 100 18.58 7.75 12.63
N ILE A 101 19.44 7.78 11.60
CA ILE A 101 20.87 7.45 11.72
C ILE A 101 21.62 8.72 12.19
N GLY A 102 21.39 9.05 13.46
CA GLY A 102 22.24 9.88 14.32
C GLY A 102 22.87 11.14 13.72
N TRP A 103 22.11 12.24 13.65
CA TRP A 103 22.62 13.56 14.03
C TRP A 103 21.53 14.30 14.80
N GLY A 104 21.88 14.73 16.01
CA GLY A 104 20.94 15.08 17.07
C GLY A 104 19.87 16.10 16.68
N SER A 105 18.64 15.77 17.08
CA SER A 105 17.59 16.76 17.33
C SER A 105 18.05 17.69 18.48
N PRO A 106 17.98 19.02 18.32
CA PRO A 106 17.76 19.91 19.46
C PRO A 106 16.44 19.58 20.17
#